data_AF-A0A5N9GT90-F1
#
_entry.id   AF-A0A5N9GT90-F1
#
_cell.length_a   1.000
_cell.length_b   1.000
_cell.length_c   1.000
_cell.angle_alpha   90.00
_cell.angle_beta   90.00
_cell.angle_gamma   90.00
#
_symmetry.space_group_name_H-M   'P 1'
#
loop_
_entity.id
_entity.type
_entity.pdbx_description
1 polymer ?
#
loop_
_entity_poly.entity_id
_entity_poly.type
_entity_poly.pdbx_seq_one_letter_code
_entity_poly.pdbx_strand_id
1 'polypeptide(L)'
;AKVAVGHGRMDEEEPAGVMNDFMDGKSDVLVSTTIIEAGLDLPNANTIIVHRPELLGLAQMYQLRGRVGRGGRHAYAYFLVPPGTRMTEAAQKRLKAILAYQELGAGFRIAMKDLEIRGAGNILGPEQSGLVHAVGFDLYTRLLEEAVADLKAQDTGETPVRRVEPPQVAVDLPLEAFIPEDYIEDLPLRLGAYQRLARAADTEEAVVIGEELRDRFGPTPEAVENLLYVVRVKVLAGAGDVETVIREGSNIAIRLRHGVGGAKALLQKDLGTVAQVGDSLVRVPMKGLWTEILAWVLERMASFRQKMLEMAEAAQQTQEAQEAQN
;
A
#
# COMPACT_ATOMS: atom_id res chain seq x y z
N ALA A 1 26.24 -38.98 -11.64
CA ALA A 1 24.98 -38.22 -11.70
C ALA A 1 24.39 -38.39 -13.09
N LYS A 2 23.11 -38.75 -13.18
CA LYS A 2 22.34 -38.76 -14.42
C LYS A 2 21.87 -37.33 -14.70
N VAL A 3 22.21 -36.81 -15.88
CA VAL A 3 21.90 -35.43 -16.27
C VAL A 3 20.85 -35.48 -17.38
N ALA A 4 19.76 -34.74 -17.19
CA ALA A 4 18.75 -34.50 -18.20
C ALA A 4 18.81 -33.05 -18.69
N VAL A 5 18.35 -32.81 -19.91
CA VAL A 5 18.34 -31.47 -20.53
C VAL A 5 16.91 -31.14 -20.96
N GLY A 6 16.42 -29.96 -20.58
CA GLY A 6 15.10 -29.45 -20.97
C GLY A 6 15.18 -28.01 -21.50
N HIS A 7 14.76 -27.75 -22.74
CA HIS A 7 14.75 -26.39 -23.28
C HIS A 7 13.53 -26.13 -24.19
N GLY A 8 13.15 -24.86 -24.34
CA GLY A 8 11.96 -24.44 -25.11
C GLY A 8 12.06 -24.60 -26.65
N ARG A 9 13.00 -25.41 -27.14
CA ARG A 9 13.13 -25.79 -28.57
C ARG A 9 12.96 -27.30 -28.78
N MET A 10 12.56 -28.01 -27.72
CA MET A 10 12.17 -29.42 -27.80
C MET A 10 10.76 -29.52 -28.36
N ASP A 11 10.41 -30.68 -28.89
CA ASP A 11 9.06 -30.91 -29.42
C ASP A 11 8.03 -30.84 -28.27
N GLU A 12 6.80 -30.39 -28.55
CA GLU A 12 5.82 -29.94 -27.52
C GLU A 12 5.55 -30.95 -26.38
N GLU A 13 5.71 -32.25 -26.61
CA GLU A 13 5.47 -33.31 -25.62
C GLU A 13 6.71 -33.68 -24.78
N GLU A 14 7.92 -33.34 -25.23
CA GLU A 14 9.17 -33.77 -24.58
C GLU A 14 9.49 -33.04 -23.25
N PRO A 15 9.25 -31.72 -23.09
CA PRO A 15 9.54 -31.01 -21.85
C PRO A 15 8.82 -31.57 -20.62
N ALA A 16 7.56 -31.98 -20.79
CA ALA A 16 6.75 -32.55 -19.72
C ALA A 16 7.29 -33.92 -19.30
N GLY A 17 7.71 -34.75 -20.26
CA GLY A 17 8.32 -36.06 -20.00
C GLY A 17 9.63 -35.94 -19.23
N VAL A 18 10.55 -35.07 -19.68
CA VAL A 18 11.84 -34.81 -19.00
C VAL A 18 11.62 -34.30 -17.58
N MET A 19 10.60 -33.47 -17.36
CA MET A 19 10.27 -32.96 -16.04
C MET A 19 9.72 -34.04 -15.12
N ASN A 20 8.78 -34.86 -15.60
CA ASN A 20 8.23 -35.99 -14.83
C ASN A 20 9.33 -36.97 -14.43
N ASP A 21 10.23 -37.29 -15.35
CA ASP A 21 11.37 -38.16 -15.08
C ASP A 21 12.32 -37.57 -14.02
N PHE A 22 12.48 -36.24 -13.99
CA PHE A 22 13.25 -35.56 -12.95
C PHE A 22 12.54 -35.58 -11.59
N MET A 23 11.22 -35.33 -11.56
CA MET A 23 10.42 -35.38 -10.33
C MET A 23 10.37 -36.80 -9.72
N ASP A 24 10.31 -37.82 -10.57
CA ASP A 24 10.34 -39.25 -10.20
C ASP A 24 11.75 -39.72 -9.76
N GLY A 25 12.77 -38.85 -9.80
CA GLY A 25 14.14 -39.18 -9.42
C GLY A 25 14.88 -40.09 -10.42
N LYS A 26 14.42 -40.17 -11.67
CA LYS A 26 15.12 -40.92 -12.74
C LYS A 26 16.39 -40.20 -13.20
N SER A 27 16.47 -38.88 -12.96
CA SER A 27 17.64 -38.04 -13.19
C SER A 27 18.02 -37.25 -11.93
N ASP A 28 19.32 -37.06 -11.71
CA ASP A 28 19.84 -36.35 -10.52
C ASP A 28 19.98 -34.84 -10.76
N VAL A 29 20.20 -34.43 -12.02
CA VAL A 29 20.44 -33.03 -12.41
C VAL A 29 19.62 -32.71 -13.66
N LEU A 30 18.87 -31.61 -13.61
CA LEU A 30 18.17 -31.05 -14.76
C LEU A 30 18.86 -29.76 -15.21
N VAL A 31 19.35 -29.74 -16.44
CA VAL A 31 19.88 -28.54 -17.09
C VAL A 31 18.78 -27.94 -17.95
N SER A 32 18.34 -26.73 -17.64
CA SER A 32 17.23 -26.12 -18.37
C SER A 32 17.39 -24.63 -18.65
N THR A 33 16.63 -24.17 -19.65
CA THR A 33 16.42 -22.73 -19.90
C THR A 33 15.28 -22.19 -19.04
N THR A 34 15.25 -20.87 -18.83
CA THR A 34 14.16 -20.16 -18.13
C THR A 34 12.77 -20.30 -18.78
N ILE A 35 12.62 -20.88 -19.97
CA ILE A 35 11.31 -21.04 -20.62
C ILE A 35 10.55 -22.26 -20.06
N ILE A 36 11.25 -23.26 -19.51
CA ILE A 36 10.66 -24.42 -18.82
C ILE A 36 10.07 -23.99 -17.44
N GLU A 37 10.13 -22.70 -17.12
CA GLU A 37 9.70 -22.06 -15.88
C GLU A 37 8.17 -21.96 -15.71
N ALA A 38 7.33 -22.35 -16.67
CA ALA A 38 5.87 -22.25 -16.48
C ALA A 38 5.33 -23.19 -15.38
N GLY A 39 5.03 -22.64 -14.20
CA GLY A 39 4.09 -23.21 -13.23
C GLY A 39 4.52 -24.44 -12.41
N LEU A 40 5.73 -24.95 -12.56
CA LEU A 40 6.16 -26.22 -11.93
C LEU A 40 6.95 -25.99 -10.63
N ASP A 41 6.43 -26.57 -9.56
CA ASP A 41 7.04 -26.68 -8.23
C ASP A 41 7.89 -27.95 -8.13
N LEU A 42 9.11 -27.84 -7.62
CA LEU A 42 10.06 -28.95 -7.52
C LEU A 42 10.34 -29.29 -6.04
N PRO A 43 9.39 -29.91 -5.33
CA PRO A 43 9.50 -30.13 -3.89
C PRO A 43 10.71 -31.01 -3.50
N ASN A 44 11.14 -31.89 -4.41
CA ASN A 44 12.29 -32.78 -4.21
C ASN A 44 13.64 -32.11 -4.53
N ALA A 45 13.65 -30.95 -5.19
CA ALA A 45 14.87 -30.22 -5.49
C ALA A 45 15.20 -29.22 -4.37
N ASN A 46 16.39 -29.36 -3.79
CA ASN A 46 16.88 -28.46 -2.74
C ASN A 46 18.01 -27.55 -3.22
N THR A 47 18.51 -27.70 -4.45
CA THR A 47 19.63 -26.90 -4.95
C THR A 47 19.32 -26.38 -6.33
N ILE A 48 19.49 -25.07 -6.54
CA ILE A 48 19.45 -24.43 -7.85
C ILE A 48 20.77 -23.74 -8.15
N ILE A 49 21.23 -23.88 -9.39
CA ILE A 49 22.43 -23.20 -9.90
C ILE A 49 22.01 -22.35 -11.10
N VAL A 50 22.16 -21.03 -10.95
CA VAL A 50 21.78 -20.04 -11.96
C VAL A 50 23.05 -19.53 -12.62
N HIS A 51 23.24 -19.89 -13.88
CA HIS A 51 24.34 -19.41 -14.70
C HIS A 51 24.00 -18.05 -15.32
N ARG A 52 24.96 -17.12 -15.32
CA ARG A 52 24.84 -15.77 -15.90
C ARG A 52 23.66 -14.95 -15.32
N PRO A 53 23.56 -14.83 -13.98
CA PRO A 53 22.43 -14.17 -13.33
C PRO A 53 22.36 -12.66 -13.59
N GLU A 54 23.47 -12.04 -14.05
CA GLU A 54 23.51 -10.63 -14.43
C GLU A 54 22.59 -10.27 -15.60
N LEU A 55 22.21 -11.27 -16.40
CA LEU A 55 21.27 -11.13 -17.51
C LEU A 55 19.81 -11.19 -17.05
N LEU A 56 19.54 -11.62 -15.81
CA LEU A 56 18.20 -11.84 -15.29
C LEU A 56 17.69 -10.64 -14.48
N GLY A 57 16.40 -10.35 -14.60
CA GLY A 57 15.71 -9.41 -13.72
C GLY A 57 15.70 -9.90 -12.26
N LEU A 58 15.55 -8.99 -11.29
CA LEU A 58 15.53 -9.37 -9.88
C LEU A 58 14.35 -10.30 -9.57
N ALA A 59 13.18 -10.00 -10.15
CA ALA A 59 11.99 -10.84 -10.03
C ALA A 59 12.21 -12.27 -10.56
N GLN A 60 12.88 -12.42 -11.71
CA GLN A 60 13.22 -13.73 -12.28
C GLN A 60 14.15 -14.52 -11.36
N MET A 61 15.21 -13.87 -10.84
CA MET A 61 16.11 -14.51 -9.88
C MET A 61 15.40 -14.95 -8.60
N TYR A 62 14.44 -14.15 -8.14
CA TYR A 62 13.62 -14.49 -6.97
C TYR A 62 12.68 -15.66 -7.23
N GLN A 63 12.01 -15.68 -8.38
CA GLN A 63 11.14 -16.79 -8.82
C GLN A 63 11.93 -18.09 -8.93
N LEU A 64 13.12 -18.07 -9.54
CA LEU A 64 14.01 -19.22 -9.63
C LEU A 64 14.43 -19.73 -8.24
N ARG A 65 14.78 -18.82 -7.33
CA ARG A 65 15.12 -19.17 -5.94
C ARG A 65 13.95 -19.82 -5.20
N GLY A 66 12.73 -19.32 -5.40
CA GLY A 66 11.51 -19.80 -4.73
C GLY A 66 11.02 -21.18 -5.18
N ARG A 67 11.64 -21.78 -6.20
CA ARG A 67 11.32 -23.13 -6.69
C ARG A 67 12.01 -24.26 -5.94
N VAL A 68 13.02 -23.95 -5.13
CA VAL A 68 13.72 -24.92 -4.31
C VAL A 68 13.43 -24.67 -2.83
N GLY A 69 13.48 -25.72 -2.01
CA GLY A 69 13.33 -25.58 -0.56
C GLY A 69 11.90 -25.55 -0.04
N ARG A 70 10.96 -26.21 -0.75
CA ARG A 70 9.60 -26.44 -0.24
C ARG A 70 9.46 -27.67 0.67
N GLY A 71 10.49 -28.51 0.74
CA GLY A 71 10.58 -29.58 1.75
C GLY A 71 11.18 -29.07 3.07
N GLY A 72 11.05 -29.83 4.15
CA GLY A 72 11.64 -29.51 5.47
C GLY A 72 13.17 -29.58 5.55
N ARG A 73 13.89 -29.51 4.42
CA ARG A 73 15.35 -29.56 4.33
C ARG A 73 15.87 -28.20 3.84
N HIS A 74 17.05 -27.79 4.32
CA HIS A 74 17.72 -26.61 3.81
C HIS A 74 17.94 -26.69 2.29
N ALA A 75 17.68 -25.56 1.63
CA ALA A 75 17.91 -25.39 0.20
C ALA A 75 18.96 -24.32 -0.10
N TYR A 76 19.62 -24.47 -1.24
CA TYR A 76 20.74 -23.65 -1.67
C TYR A 76 20.48 -23.07 -3.06
N ALA A 77 20.80 -21.80 -3.25
CA ALA A 77 20.74 -21.13 -4.55
C ALA A 77 22.10 -20.50 -4.87
N TYR A 78 22.74 -20.96 -5.94
CA TYR A 78 24.03 -20.47 -6.39
C TYR A 78 23.86 -19.60 -7.64
N PHE A 79 24.22 -18.32 -7.54
CA PHE A 79 24.23 -17.37 -8.66
C PHE A 79 25.66 -17.22 -9.17
N LEU A 80 25.97 -17.82 -10.32
CA LEU A 80 27.33 -17.93 -10.84
C LEU A 80 27.62 -16.85 -11.90
N VAL A 81 28.48 -15.90 -11.55
CA VAL A 81 28.98 -14.85 -12.46
C VAL A 81 30.36 -15.25 -12.98
N PRO A 82 30.58 -15.35 -14.31
CA PRO A 82 31.89 -15.70 -14.85
C PRO A 82 32.97 -14.66 -14.49
N PRO A 83 34.22 -15.09 -14.25
CA PRO A 83 35.34 -14.17 -14.02
C PRO A 83 35.51 -13.18 -15.18
N GLY A 84 35.76 -11.91 -14.88
CA GLY A 84 35.96 -10.87 -15.89
C GLY A 84 34.68 -10.32 -16.54
N THR A 85 33.49 -10.76 -16.10
CA THR A 85 32.22 -10.21 -16.59
C THR A 85 32.09 -8.74 -16.22
N ARG A 86 31.97 -7.85 -17.22
CA ARG A 86 31.65 -6.44 -17.00
C ARG A 86 30.16 -6.31 -16.71
N MET A 87 29.83 -5.91 -15.49
CA MET A 87 28.46 -5.72 -15.05
C MET A 87 28.10 -4.25 -15.02
N THR A 88 26.87 -3.91 -15.44
CA THR A 88 26.32 -2.59 -15.19
C THR A 88 26.07 -2.39 -13.69
N GLU A 89 26.07 -1.15 -13.23
CA GLU A 89 25.77 -0.83 -11.83
C GLU A 89 24.39 -1.38 -11.41
N ALA A 90 23.40 -1.30 -12.31
CA ALA A 90 22.08 -1.88 -12.10
C ALA A 90 22.11 -3.42 -11.92
N ALA A 91 22.93 -4.14 -12.69
CA ALA A 91 23.09 -5.59 -12.54
C ALA A 91 23.79 -5.95 -11.22
N GLN A 92 24.81 -5.18 -10.81
CA GLN A 92 25.46 -5.37 -9.52
C GLN A 92 24.51 -5.12 -8.34
N LYS A 93 23.70 -4.05 -8.40
CA LYS A 93 22.68 -3.74 -7.39
C LYS A 93 21.64 -4.87 -7.28
N ARG A 94 21.17 -5.41 -8.41
CA ARG A 94 20.25 -6.57 -8.43
C ARG A 94 20.87 -7.81 -7.78
N LEU A 95 22.12 -8.16 -8.11
CA LEU A 95 22.79 -9.31 -7.49
C LEU A 95 23.03 -9.15 -5.99
N LYS A 96 23.37 -7.94 -5.53
CA LYS A 96 23.48 -7.65 -4.09
C LYS A 96 22.12 -7.77 -3.39
N ALA A 97 21.06 -7.26 -4.02
CA ALA A 97 19.72 -7.31 -3.48
C ALA A 97 19.22 -8.75 -3.27
N ILE A 98 19.39 -9.64 -4.26
CA ILE A 98 18.95 -11.05 -4.12
C ILE A 98 19.67 -11.82 -3.01
N LEU A 99 20.92 -11.43 -2.71
CA LEU A 99 21.71 -12.01 -1.61
C LEU A 99 21.28 -11.48 -0.23
N ALA A 100 20.87 -10.21 -0.13
CA ALA A 100 20.48 -9.56 1.11
C ALA A 100 19.10 -10.01 1.63
N TYR A 101 18.19 -10.41 0.73
CA TYR A 101 16.83 -10.81 1.12
C TYR A 101 16.73 -12.31 1.40
N GLN A 102 17.26 -12.76 2.53
CA GLN A 102 17.30 -14.18 2.92
C GLN A 102 16.03 -14.70 3.63
N GLU A 103 15.06 -13.83 3.93
CA GLU A 103 13.87 -14.21 4.71
C GLU A 103 12.63 -14.47 3.85
N LEU A 104 11.80 -15.41 4.34
CA LEU A 104 10.44 -15.67 3.87
C LEU A 104 9.63 -14.34 3.91
N GLY A 105 8.94 -13.99 2.81
CA GLY A 105 8.23 -12.70 2.68
C GLY A 105 8.97 -11.61 1.89
N ALA A 106 10.14 -11.91 1.33
CA ALA A 106 10.96 -10.98 0.54
C ALA A 106 10.41 -10.58 -0.85
N GLY A 107 9.32 -11.19 -1.33
CA GLY A 107 8.80 -10.98 -2.69
C GLY A 107 8.35 -9.54 -2.94
N PHE A 108 7.70 -8.93 -1.96
CA PHE A 108 7.28 -7.53 -2.00
C PHE A 108 8.46 -6.56 -2.03
N ARG A 109 9.47 -6.78 -1.17
CA ARG A 109 10.71 -5.98 -1.11
C ARG A 109 11.47 -6.01 -2.43
N ILE A 110 11.43 -7.14 -3.13
CA ILE A 110 12.08 -7.34 -4.42
C ILE A 110 11.33 -6.68 -5.57
N ALA A 111 10.00 -6.76 -5.60
CA ALA A 111 9.20 -6.06 -6.61
C ALA A 111 9.39 -4.54 -6.52
N MET A 112 9.41 -4.00 -5.30
CA MET A 112 9.65 -2.56 -5.06
C MET A 112 11.05 -2.12 -5.51
N LYS A 113 12.09 -2.93 -5.21
CA LYS A 113 13.46 -2.62 -5.65
C LYS A 113 13.63 -2.74 -7.16
N ASP A 114 12.94 -3.70 -7.81
CA ASP A 114 12.95 -3.85 -9.27
C ASP A 114 12.28 -2.65 -9.96
N LEU A 115 11.21 -2.10 -9.38
CA LEU A 115 10.53 -0.89 -9.84
C LEU A 115 11.43 0.36 -9.72
N GLU A 116 12.11 0.51 -8.59
CA GLU A 116 13.09 1.58 -8.33
C GLU A 116 14.26 1.52 -9.34
N ILE A 117 14.82 0.32 -9.57
CA ILE A 117 15.95 0.09 -10.48
C ILE A 117 15.56 0.28 -11.97
N ARG A 118 14.31 -0.01 -12.37
CA ARG A 118 13.82 0.16 -13.74
C ARG A 118 13.52 1.62 -14.15
N GLY A 119 13.70 2.59 -13.24
CA GLY A 119 13.56 4.02 -13.55
C GLY A 119 12.27 4.67 -13.06
N ALA A 120 11.47 4.01 -12.21
CA ALA A 120 10.45 4.71 -11.42
C ALA A 120 11.08 5.69 -10.40
N GLY A 121 12.41 5.68 -10.22
CA GLY A 121 13.13 6.71 -9.48
C GLY A 121 12.95 8.14 -10.02
N ASN A 122 12.49 8.33 -11.26
CA ASN A 122 12.12 9.66 -11.78
C ASN A 122 10.65 10.04 -11.50
N ILE A 123 9.83 9.11 -11.02
CA ILE A 123 8.46 9.36 -10.53
C ILE A 123 8.50 9.85 -9.07
N LEU A 124 9.60 9.58 -8.36
CA LEU A 124 9.87 9.97 -6.97
C LEU A 124 11.01 11.00 -6.85
N GLY A 125 11.53 11.49 -7.98
CA GLY A 125 12.58 12.50 -8.02
C GLY A 125 12.01 13.92 -7.91
N PRO A 126 12.80 14.89 -7.41
CA PRO A 126 12.35 16.25 -7.14
C PRO A 126 11.82 17.03 -8.37
N GLU A 127 12.05 16.54 -9.59
CA GLU A 127 11.63 17.22 -10.83
C GLU A 127 10.18 16.91 -11.27
N GLN A 128 9.48 15.95 -10.67
CA GLN A 128 8.05 15.62 -10.98
C GLN A 128 7.13 15.53 -9.74
N SER A 129 7.49 16.18 -8.64
CA SER A 129 6.77 16.11 -7.35
C SER A 129 5.33 16.66 -7.37
N GLY A 130 4.93 17.45 -8.37
CA GLY A 130 3.65 18.18 -8.32
C GLY A 130 2.36 17.36 -8.47
N LEU A 131 2.38 16.22 -9.17
CA LEU A 131 1.15 15.45 -9.51
C LEU A 131 1.09 14.05 -8.88
N VAL A 132 2.22 13.53 -8.39
CA VAL A 132 2.36 12.14 -7.88
C VAL A 132 2.15 12.06 -6.36
N HIS A 133 2.37 13.15 -5.62
CA HIS A 133 2.25 13.17 -4.15
C HIS A 133 0.83 12.86 -3.63
N ALA A 134 -0.23 13.20 -4.38
CA ALA A 134 -1.60 12.86 -4.00
C ALA A 134 -2.01 11.41 -4.37
N VAL A 135 -1.43 10.85 -5.44
CA VAL A 135 -1.73 9.49 -5.92
C VAL A 135 -0.94 8.43 -5.14
N GLY A 136 0.26 8.77 -4.65
CA GLY A 136 1.16 7.84 -3.96
C GLY A 136 0.60 7.26 -2.66
N PHE A 137 0.04 8.08 -1.78
CA PHE A 137 -0.51 7.61 -0.49
C PHE A 137 -1.79 6.78 -0.66
N ASP A 138 -2.71 7.21 -1.53
CA ASP A 138 -3.99 6.54 -1.74
C ASP A 138 -3.83 5.20 -2.49
N LEU A 139 -2.98 5.18 -3.52
CA LEU A 139 -2.61 3.94 -4.22
C LEU A 139 -1.83 2.99 -3.30
N TYR A 140 -0.93 3.51 -2.47
CA TYR A 140 -0.17 2.71 -1.51
C TYR A 140 -1.05 2.10 -0.42
N THR A 141 -2.00 2.88 0.12
CA THR A 141 -2.96 2.39 1.12
C THR A 141 -3.82 1.28 0.52
N ARG A 142 -4.31 1.45 -0.72
CA ARG A 142 -5.03 0.40 -1.46
C ARG A 142 -4.22 -0.87 -1.66
N LEU A 143 -2.98 -0.76 -2.15
CA LEU A 143 -2.12 -1.92 -2.38
C LEU A 143 -1.77 -2.66 -1.08
N LEU A 144 -1.65 -1.92 0.02
CA LEU A 144 -1.39 -2.48 1.34
C LEU A 144 -2.62 -3.20 1.91
N GLU A 145 -3.80 -2.62 1.77
CA GLU A 145 -5.07 -3.22 2.18
C GLU A 145 -5.36 -4.51 1.41
N GLU A 146 -5.16 -4.50 0.09
CA GLU A 146 -5.27 -5.71 -0.75
C GLU A 146 -4.32 -6.80 -0.26
N ALA A 147 -3.05 -6.48 -0.01
CA ALA A 147 -2.07 -7.44 0.48
C ALA A 147 -2.40 -8.00 1.88
N VAL A 148 -2.98 -7.19 2.78
CA VAL A 148 -3.38 -7.63 4.13
C VAL A 148 -4.64 -8.50 4.08
N ALA A 149 -5.59 -8.17 3.19
CA ALA A 149 -6.78 -8.98 2.96
C ALA A 149 -6.41 -10.36 2.41
N ASP A 150 -5.47 -10.40 1.45
CA ASP A 150 -4.97 -11.65 0.86
C ASP A 150 -4.26 -12.54 1.88
N LEU A 151 -3.45 -11.95 2.78
CA LEU A 151 -2.78 -12.69 3.85
C LEU A 151 -3.75 -13.25 4.88
N LYS A 152 -4.78 -12.48 5.28
CA LYS A 152 -5.81 -12.98 6.22
C LYS A 152 -6.63 -14.12 5.61
N ALA A 153 -6.98 -14.02 4.33
CA ALA A 153 -7.72 -15.08 3.63
C ALA A 153 -6.92 -16.39 3.51
N GLN A 154 -5.58 -16.30 3.43
CA GLN A 154 -4.70 -17.47 3.35
C GLN A 154 -4.54 -18.21 4.69
N ASP A 155 -4.69 -17.53 5.83
CA ASP A 155 -4.41 -18.08 7.16
C ASP A 155 -5.65 -18.74 7.81
N THR A 156 -6.87 -18.27 7.49
CA THR A 156 -8.12 -18.81 8.05
C THR A 156 -8.93 -19.67 7.08
N GLY A 157 -8.59 -19.71 5.79
CA GLY A 157 -9.36 -20.45 4.77
C GLY A 157 -10.78 -19.92 4.53
N GLU A 158 -11.13 -18.78 5.13
CA GLU A 158 -12.40 -18.10 4.94
C GLU A 158 -12.29 -17.14 3.74
N THR A 159 -13.28 -17.19 2.85
CA THR A 159 -13.51 -16.13 1.85
C THR A 159 -13.53 -14.79 2.60
N PRO A 160 -12.75 -13.77 2.19
CA PRO A 160 -12.64 -12.55 2.96
C PRO A 160 -14.04 -11.98 3.15
N VAL A 161 -14.53 -12.03 4.40
CA VAL A 161 -15.64 -11.19 4.80
C VAL A 161 -15.05 -9.80 4.69
N ARG A 162 -15.31 -9.13 3.55
CA ARG A 162 -15.17 -7.69 3.43
C ARG A 162 -15.98 -7.11 4.59
N ARG A 163 -15.32 -6.87 5.72
CA ARG A 163 -15.77 -5.81 6.61
C ARG A 163 -15.89 -4.62 5.68
N VAL A 164 -17.08 -4.04 5.61
CA VAL A 164 -17.30 -2.79 4.90
C VAL A 164 -16.38 -1.79 5.60
N GLU A 165 -15.15 -1.68 5.13
CA GLU A 165 -14.21 -0.67 5.58
C GLU A 165 -14.88 0.67 5.30
N PRO A 166 -14.83 1.62 6.27
CA PRO A 166 -15.38 2.93 6.03
C PRO A 166 -14.75 3.45 4.75
N PRO A 167 -15.59 3.84 3.78
CA PRO A 167 -15.11 4.03 2.44
C PRO A 167 -14.06 5.15 2.43
N GLN A 168 -12.94 4.88 1.75
CA GLN A 168 -11.74 5.72 1.81
C GLN A 168 -12.07 7.15 1.37
N VAL A 169 -11.72 8.12 2.20
CA VAL A 169 -11.78 9.54 1.86
C VAL A 169 -10.57 9.88 1.00
N ALA A 170 -10.79 10.39 -0.20
CA ALA A 170 -9.71 10.89 -1.05
C ALA A 170 -9.34 12.32 -0.63
N VAL A 171 -8.08 12.54 -0.25
CA VAL A 171 -7.57 13.85 0.18
C VAL A 171 -6.46 14.31 -0.76
N ASP A 172 -6.67 15.45 -1.41
CA ASP A 172 -5.70 16.10 -2.30
C ASP A 172 -5.58 17.58 -1.93
N LEU A 173 -4.57 17.88 -1.12
CA LEU A 173 -4.26 19.21 -0.60
C LEU A 173 -2.86 19.63 -1.08
N PRO A 174 -2.60 20.94 -1.26
CA PRO A 174 -1.30 21.44 -1.71
C PRO A 174 -0.28 21.47 -0.56
N LEU A 175 -0.07 20.31 0.07
CA LEU A 175 0.85 20.09 1.17
C LEU A 175 1.84 19.00 0.76
N GLU A 176 3.12 19.26 0.98
CA GLU A 176 4.14 18.22 0.83
C GLU A 176 4.06 17.30 2.05
N ALA A 177 3.39 16.17 1.91
CA ALA A 177 3.09 15.23 2.99
C ALA A 177 3.84 13.91 2.79
N PHE A 178 4.97 13.72 3.49
CA PHE A 178 5.76 12.49 3.44
C PHE A 178 6.72 12.39 4.63
N ILE A 179 7.28 11.20 4.84
CA ILE A 179 8.37 10.94 5.78
C ILE A 179 9.70 10.98 5.02
N PRO A 180 10.54 12.01 5.25
CA PRO A 180 11.84 12.14 4.61
C PRO A 180 12.81 10.99 4.94
N GLU A 181 13.74 10.69 4.02
CA GLU A 181 14.77 9.65 4.20
C GLU A 181 15.77 9.98 5.29
N ASP A 182 16.09 11.26 5.45
CA ASP A 182 16.97 11.78 6.48
C ASP A 182 16.31 11.85 7.86
N TYR A 183 14.97 11.78 7.93
CA TYR A 183 14.24 11.71 9.20
C TYR A 183 14.10 10.25 9.69
N ILE A 184 13.76 9.32 8.80
CA ILE A 184 13.77 7.88 9.10
C ILE A 184 14.52 7.14 7.99
N GLU A 185 15.81 6.91 8.22
CA GLU A 185 16.71 6.24 7.28
C GLU A 185 16.31 4.77 7.07
N ASP A 186 15.91 4.08 8.14
CA ASP A 186 15.49 2.69 8.09
C ASP A 186 14.13 2.56 7.39
N LEU A 187 14.17 2.03 6.16
CA LEU A 187 12.97 1.84 5.34
C LEU A 187 11.90 0.99 6.05
N PRO A 188 12.19 -0.16 6.69
CA PRO A 188 11.20 -0.89 7.48
C PRO A 188 10.49 -0.04 8.56
N LEU A 189 11.22 0.75 9.34
CA LEU A 189 10.65 1.64 10.36
C LEU A 189 9.76 2.72 9.73
N ARG A 190 10.22 3.32 8.62
CA ARG A 190 9.47 4.32 7.88
C ARG A 190 8.17 3.76 7.31
N LEU A 191 8.22 2.55 6.74
CA LEU A 191 7.03 1.85 6.27
C LEU A 191 6.08 1.50 7.43
N GLY A 192 6.62 1.05 8.57
CA GLY A 192 5.82 0.82 9.77
C GLY A 192 5.10 2.08 10.26
N ALA A 193 5.74 3.24 10.22
CA ALA A 193 5.12 4.52 10.54
C ALA A 193 3.98 4.86 9.57
N TYR A 194 4.17 4.71 8.26
CA TYR A 194 3.11 4.90 7.28
C TYR A 194 1.92 3.96 7.51
N GLN A 195 2.16 2.68 7.81
CA GLN A 195 1.10 1.71 8.07
C GLN A 195 0.26 2.07 9.30
N ARG A 196 0.90 2.56 10.36
CA ARG A 196 0.20 3.01 11.57
C ARG A 196 -0.62 4.25 11.30
N LEU A 197 -0.08 5.23 10.59
CA LEU A 197 -0.79 6.44 10.19
C LEU A 197 -2.00 6.15 9.28
N ALA A 198 -1.86 5.22 8.34
CA ALA A 198 -2.96 4.83 7.46
C ALA A 198 -4.12 4.14 8.19
N ARG A 199 -3.84 3.48 9.32
CA ARG A 199 -4.81 2.76 10.14
C ARG A 199 -5.37 3.56 11.31
N ALA A 200 -4.92 4.82 11.48
CA ALA A 200 -5.40 5.67 12.56
C ALA A 200 -6.93 5.79 12.48
N ALA A 201 -7.61 5.37 13.53
CA ALA A 201 -9.07 5.36 13.62
C ALA A 201 -9.62 6.72 14.04
N ASP A 202 -8.85 7.48 14.81
CA ASP A 202 -9.22 8.80 15.31
C ASP A 202 -8.03 9.78 15.27
N THR A 203 -8.32 11.04 15.62
CA THR A 203 -7.33 12.11 15.60
C THR A 203 -6.32 11.99 16.74
N GLU A 204 -6.68 11.33 17.84
CA GLU A 204 -5.82 11.14 19.01
C GLU A 204 -4.73 10.12 18.71
N GLU A 205 -5.06 9.02 18.04
CA GLU A 205 -4.08 8.04 17.55
C GLU A 205 -3.04 8.69 16.63
N ALA A 206 -3.47 9.60 15.74
CA ALA A 206 -2.54 10.33 14.86
C ALA A 206 -1.58 11.22 15.66
N VAL A 207 -2.06 11.87 16.72
CA VAL A 207 -1.24 12.68 17.64
C VAL A 207 -0.23 11.79 18.38
N VAL A 208 -0.67 10.66 18.93
CA VAL A 208 0.19 9.70 19.64
C VAL A 208 1.30 9.17 18.73
N ILE A 209 0.98 8.84 17.47
CA ILE A 209 1.99 8.42 16.49
C ILE A 209 2.98 9.56 16.23
N GLY A 210 2.51 10.80 16.07
CA GLY A 210 3.36 11.97 15.89
C GLY A 210 4.31 12.23 17.06
N GLU A 211 3.83 12.07 18.30
CA GLU A 211 4.65 12.20 19.51
C GLU A 211 5.70 11.10 19.60
N GLU A 212 5.35 9.86 19.28
CA GLU A 212 6.31 8.76 19.24
C GLU A 212 7.39 8.98 18.17
N LEU A 213 7.00 9.45 16.98
CA LEU A 213 7.97 9.81 15.93
C LEU A 213 8.93 10.88 16.44
N ARG A 214 8.40 11.89 17.13
CA ARG A 214 9.22 12.96 17.71
C ARG A 214 10.17 12.46 18.79
N ASP A 215 9.70 11.62 19.69
CA ASP A 215 10.50 11.05 20.79
C ASP A 215 11.64 10.17 20.26
N ARG A 216 11.36 9.36 19.23
CA ARG A 216 12.30 8.40 18.66
C ARG A 216 13.30 8.99 17.67
N PHE A 217 12.86 9.95 16.86
CA PHE A 217 13.63 10.46 15.71
C PHE A 217 13.94 11.96 15.82
N GLY A 218 13.51 12.63 16.89
CA GLY A 218 13.71 14.06 17.10
C GLY A 218 12.64 14.93 16.44
N PRO A 219 12.85 16.25 16.33
CA PRO A 219 11.86 17.21 15.84
C PRO A 219 11.26 16.80 14.48
N THR A 220 9.93 16.85 14.37
CA THR A 220 9.19 16.50 13.16
C THR A 220 9.44 17.51 12.05
N PRO A 221 9.95 17.11 10.87
CA PRO A 221 10.04 17.99 9.71
C PRO A 221 8.65 18.46 9.24
N GLU A 222 8.59 19.60 8.56
CA GLU A 222 7.34 20.15 8.00
C GLU A 222 6.59 19.12 7.14
N ALA A 223 7.31 18.32 6.35
CA ALA A 223 6.70 17.27 5.54
C ALA A 223 5.98 16.18 6.36
N VAL A 224 6.49 15.88 7.56
CA VAL A 224 5.88 14.93 8.49
C VAL A 224 4.69 15.57 9.22
N GLU A 225 4.79 16.85 9.57
CA GLU A 225 3.67 17.60 10.16
C GLU A 225 2.49 17.71 9.17
N ASN A 226 2.79 17.97 7.90
CA ASN A 226 1.83 17.94 6.81
C ASN A 226 1.19 16.57 6.64
N LEU A 227 1.97 15.48 6.76
CA LEU A 227 1.44 14.11 6.72
C LEU A 227 0.48 13.83 7.87
N LEU A 228 0.85 14.18 9.10
CA LEU A 228 -0.01 14.06 10.29
C LEU A 228 -1.30 14.87 10.12
N TYR A 229 -1.20 16.07 9.54
CA TYR A 229 -2.35 16.89 9.22
C TYR A 229 -3.28 16.25 8.17
N VAL A 230 -2.73 15.67 7.10
CA VAL A 230 -3.52 14.96 6.07
C VAL A 230 -4.25 13.76 6.68
N VAL A 231 -3.58 13.01 7.58
CA VAL A 231 -4.21 11.89 8.31
C VAL A 231 -5.35 12.41 9.19
N ARG A 232 -5.14 13.49 9.94
CA ARG A 232 -6.20 14.14 10.74
C ARG A 232 -7.39 14.54 9.87
N VAL A 233 -7.14 15.17 8.71
CA VAL A 233 -8.18 15.53 7.74
C VAL A 233 -8.95 14.30 7.27
N LYS A 234 -8.26 13.21 6.91
CA LYS A 234 -8.86 11.95 6.47
C LYS A 234 -9.80 11.36 7.53
N VAL A 235 -9.35 11.32 8.78
CA VAL A 235 -10.15 10.83 9.92
C VAL A 235 -11.41 11.68 10.13
N LEU A 236 -11.25 13.01 10.22
CA LEU A 236 -12.37 13.92 10.45
C LEU A 236 -13.38 13.89 9.29
N ALA A 237 -12.88 13.81 8.06
CA ALA A 237 -13.69 13.69 6.87
C ALA A 237 -14.47 12.36 6.85
N GLY A 238 -13.86 11.25 7.27
CA GLY A 238 -14.53 9.95 7.41
C GLY A 238 -15.69 10.01 8.41
N ALA A 239 -15.46 10.63 9.57
CA ALA A 239 -16.52 10.87 10.55
C ALA A 239 -17.66 11.74 10.00
N GLY A 240 -17.34 12.75 9.17
CA GLY A 240 -18.29 13.68 8.54
C GLY A 240 -19.02 13.19 7.29
N ASP A 241 -18.92 11.91 6.90
CA ASP A 241 -19.48 11.34 5.66
C ASP A 241 -18.96 11.97 4.36
N VAL A 242 -17.72 12.45 4.41
CA VAL A 242 -17.06 13.05 3.26
C VAL A 242 -16.54 11.96 2.34
N GLU A 243 -16.65 12.18 1.03
CA GLU A 243 -16.07 11.35 -0.01
C GLU A 243 -14.69 11.88 -0.42
N THR A 244 -14.60 13.19 -0.66
CA THR A 244 -13.36 13.83 -1.15
C THR A 244 -13.11 15.19 -0.51
N VAL A 245 -11.83 15.51 -0.31
CA VAL A 245 -11.33 16.83 0.10
C VAL A 245 -10.24 17.24 -0.88
N ILE A 246 -10.59 18.08 -1.86
CA ILE A 246 -9.71 18.39 -2.99
C ILE A 246 -9.55 19.89 -3.14
N ARG A 247 -8.37 20.36 -3.52
CA ARG A 247 -8.16 21.75 -3.94
C ARG A 247 -8.87 22.06 -5.27
N GLU A 248 -9.75 23.05 -5.27
CA GLU A 248 -10.35 23.65 -6.46
C GLU A 248 -9.98 25.15 -6.55
N GLY A 249 -8.87 25.44 -7.25
CA GLY A 249 -8.38 26.80 -7.45
C GLY A 249 -7.92 27.46 -6.14
N SER A 250 -8.69 28.47 -5.69
CA SER A 250 -8.47 29.19 -4.42
C SER A 250 -9.35 28.68 -3.27
N ASN A 251 -10.04 27.55 -3.45
CA ASN A 251 -10.88 26.94 -2.45
C ASN A 251 -10.54 25.46 -2.28
N ILE A 252 -10.98 24.89 -1.18
CA ILE A 252 -11.01 23.45 -0.92
C ILE A 252 -12.45 23.01 -1.06
N ALA A 253 -12.67 22.05 -1.94
CA ALA A 253 -13.95 21.40 -2.19
C ALA A 253 -14.04 20.13 -1.35
N ILE A 254 -14.99 20.12 -0.41
CA ILE A 254 -15.34 18.97 0.43
C ILE A 254 -16.62 18.38 -0.16
N ARG A 255 -16.55 17.20 -0.79
CA ARG A 255 -17.72 16.52 -1.34
C ARG A 255 -18.22 15.47 -0.37
N LEU A 256 -19.52 15.48 -0.11
CA LEU A 256 -20.19 14.53 0.76
C LEU A 256 -20.64 13.30 -0.03
N ARG A 257 -20.59 12.12 0.60
CA ARG A 257 -21.15 10.89 0.02
C ARG A 257 -22.66 10.99 -0.14
N HIS A 258 -23.30 11.54 0.88
CA HIS A 258 -24.73 11.80 0.90
C HIS A 258 -24.96 13.29 1.09
N GLY A 259 -25.85 13.85 0.26
CA GLY A 259 -26.20 15.27 0.37
C GLY A 259 -26.80 15.61 1.74
N VAL A 260 -26.57 16.84 2.19
CA VAL A 260 -27.13 17.36 3.45
C VAL A 260 -28.65 17.50 3.36
N GLY A 261 -29.21 17.62 2.15
CA GLY A 261 -30.65 17.71 1.91
C GLY A 261 -31.29 18.87 2.70
N GLY A 262 -32.38 18.57 3.41
CA GLY A 262 -33.12 19.57 4.21
C GLY A 262 -32.31 20.20 5.35
N ALA A 263 -31.21 19.58 5.78
CA ALA A 263 -30.35 20.07 6.85
C ALA A 263 -29.33 21.13 6.38
N LYS A 264 -29.28 21.47 5.08
CA LYS A 264 -28.34 22.44 4.50
C LYS A 264 -28.30 23.77 5.26
N ALA A 265 -29.46 24.34 5.59
CA ALA A 265 -29.55 25.63 6.28
C ALA A 265 -28.99 25.57 7.71
N LEU A 266 -29.16 24.43 8.39
CA LEU A 266 -28.61 24.20 9.73
C LEU A 266 -27.10 24.09 9.68
N LEU A 267 -26.57 23.31 8.72
CA LEU A 267 -25.13 23.18 8.53
C LEU A 267 -24.48 24.51 8.11
N GLN A 268 -25.11 25.28 7.22
CA GLN A 268 -24.62 26.62 6.85
C GLN A 268 -24.60 27.58 8.05
N LYS A 269 -25.56 27.48 8.96
CA LYS A 269 -25.59 28.29 10.18
C LYS A 269 -24.48 27.91 11.16
N ASP A 270 -24.19 26.61 11.31
CA ASP A 270 -23.11 26.13 12.19
C ASP A 270 -21.72 26.47 11.63
N LEU A 271 -21.52 26.32 10.32
CA LEU A 271 -20.27 26.68 9.64
C LEU A 271 -20.09 28.19 9.42
N GLY A 272 -21.14 29.00 9.59
CA GLY A 272 -21.06 30.46 9.47
C GLY A 272 -20.54 30.93 8.10
N THR A 273 -19.72 31.99 8.10
CA THR A 273 -19.16 32.58 6.86
C THR A 273 -17.83 31.95 6.43
N VAL A 274 -17.29 31.00 7.20
CA VAL A 274 -15.98 30.39 6.89
C VAL A 274 -16.09 29.31 5.81
N ALA A 275 -17.29 28.82 5.51
CA ALA A 275 -17.54 27.87 4.43
C ALA A 275 -18.87 28.15 3.72
N GLN A 276 -18.95 27.81 2.44
CA GLN A 276 -20.18 27.83 1.66
C GLN A 276 -20.72 26.42 1.51
N VAL A 277 -21.95 26.19 1.98
CA VAL A 277 -22.59 24.88 2.00
C VAL A 277 -23.56 24.75 0.82
N GLY A 278 -23.25 23.83 -0.08
CA GLY A 278 -24.14 23.32 -1.12
C GLY A 278 -24.93 22.09 -0.64
N ASP A 279 -25.55 21.37 -1.56
CA ASP A 279 -26.28 20.14 -1.23
C ASP A 279 -25.33 18.98 -0.90
N SER A 280 -24.35 18.72 -1.77
CA SER A 280 -23.32 17.69 -1.58
C SER A 280 -21.89 18.24 -1.60
N LEU A 281 -21.73 19.57 -1.59
CA LEU A 281 -20.44 20.24 -1.72
C LEU A 281 -20.31 21.36 -0.69
N VAL A 282 -19.28 21.32 0.13
CA VAL A 282 -18.88 22.41 1.02
C VAL A 282 -17.59 23.03 0.48
N ARG A 283 -17.55 24.35 0.33
CA ARG A 283 -16.37 25.09 -0.14
C ARG A 283 -15.75 25.89 0.99
N VAL A 284 -14.46 25.70 1.20
CA VAL A 284 -13.66 26.44 2.19
C VAL A 284 -12.62 27.29 1.45
N PRO A 285 -12.52 28.61 1.69
CA PRO A 285 -11.55 29.46 1.02
C PRO A 285 -10.12 29.18 1.52
N MET A 286 -9.18 29.06 0.59
CA MET A 286 -7.75 28.93 0.89
C MET A 286 -7.12 30.31 1.14
N LYS A 287 -7.51 30.98 2.23
CA LYS A 287 -6.95 32.28 2.65
C LYS A 287 -6.60 32.25 4.12
N GLY A 288 -5.46 32.84 4.48
CA GLY A 288 -4.99 32.90 5.87
C GLY A 288 -4.72 31.50 6.43
N LEU A 289 -5.21 31.25 7.65
CA LEU A 289 -5.07 29.99 8.39
C LEU A 289 -6.02 28.90 7.85
N TRP A 290 -5.95 28.62 6.54
CA TRP A 290 -6.87 27.72 5.87
C TRP A 290 -6.80 26.28 6.41
N THR A 291 -5.65 25.85 6.92
CA THR A 291 -5.45 24.52 7.52
C THR A 291 -6.26 24.37 8.81
N GLU A 292 -6.25 25.39 9.67
CA GLU A 292 -7.05 25.44 10.89
C GLU A 292 -8.55 25.52 10.57
N ILE A 293 -8.92 26.35 9.59
CA ILE A 293 -10.31 26.49 9.15
C ILE A 293 -10.83 25.16 8.58
N LEU A 294 -10.06 24.48 7.73
CA LEU A 294 -10.46 23.20 7.16
C LEU A 294 -10.68 22.14 8.27
N ALA A 295 -9.73 22.01 9.20
CA ALA A 295 -9.86 21.06 10.30
C ALA A 295 -11.10 21.36 11.15
N TRP A 296 -11.32 22.64 11.49
CA TRP A 296 -12.50 23.08 12.24
C TRP A 296 -13.82 22.79 11.49
N VAL A 297 -13.86 23.05 10.18
CA VAL A 297 -15.04 22.75 9.34
C VAL A 297 -15.33 21.25 9.36
N LEU A 298 -14.33 20.39 9.21
CA LEU A 298 -14.51 18.94 9.23
C LEU A 298 -14.94 18.43 10.61
N GLU A 299 -14.40 18.96 11.70
CA GLU A 299 -14.84 18.66 13.07
C GLU A 299 -16.32 19.03 13.28
N ARG A 300 -16.74 20.20 12.78
CA ARG A 300 -18.14 20.64 12.83
C ARG A 300 -19.04 19.73 12.01
N MET A 301 -18.62 19.36 10.81
CA MET A 301 -19.37 18.43 9.97
C MET A 301 -19.52 17.05 10.61
N ALA A 302 -18.45 16.53 11.24
CA ALA A 302 -18.49 15.27 11.99
C ALA A 302 -19.46 15.35 13.19
N SER A 303 -19.36 16.41 14.01
CA SER A 303 -20.28 16.62 15.13
C SER A 303 -21.74 16.81 14.68
N PHE A 304 -21.95 17.52 13.57
CA PHE A 304 -23.27 17.71 12.99
C PHE A 304 -23.89 16.40 12.54
N ARG A 305 -23.12 15.56 11.82
CA ARG A 305 -23.57 14.23 11.41
C ARG A 305 -23.96 13.36 12.60
N GLN A 306 -23.12 13.34 13.65
CA GLN A 306 -23.40 12.55 14.84
C GLN A 306 -24.71 12.95 15.52
N LYS A 307 -24.95 14.27 15.70
CA LYS A 307 -26.23 14.77 16.23
C LYS A 307 -27.42 14.38 15.35
N MET A 308 -27.27 14.43 14.03
CA MET A 308 -28.33 14.04 13.11
C MET A 308 -28.66 12.54 13.18
N LEU A 309 -27.64 11.69 13.35
CA LEU A 309 -27.81 10.26 13.56
C LEU A 309 -28.54 9.97 14.88
N GLU A 310 -28.11 10.60 15.98
CA GLU A 310 -28.76 10.47 17.29
C GLU A 310 -30.23 10.91 17.26
N MET A 311 -30.55 12.01 16.55
CA MET A 311 -31.93 12.47 16.38
C MET A 311 -32.77 11.50 15.54
N ALA A 312 -32.18 10.90 14.49
CA ALA A 312 -32.88 9.93 13.66
C ALA A 312 -33.19 8.63 14.44
N GLU A 313 -32.23 8.14 15.22
CA GLU A 313 -32.41 6.98 16.10
C GLU A 313 -33.49 7.23 17.16
N ALA A 314 -33.48 8.40 17.81
CA ALA A 314 -34.50 8.77 18.79
C ALA A 314 -35.90 8.88 18.17
N ALA A 315 -36.01 9.41 16.94
CA ALA A 315 -37.28 9.49 16.22
C ALA A 315 -37.82 8.08 15.86
N GLN A 316 -36.94 7.19 15.42
CA GLN A 316 -37.29 5.81 15.06
C GLN A 316 -37.76 5.00 16.28
N GLN A 317 -37.07 5.11 17.42
CA GLN A 317 -37.49 4.48 18.68
C GLN A 317 -38.84 5.01 19.19
N THR A 318 -39.11 6.30 19.00
CA THR A 318 -40.40 6.90 19.38
C THR A 318 -41.54 6.38 18.50
N GLN A 319 -41.27 6.17 17.21
CA GLN A 319 -42.23 5.66 16.25
C GLN A 319 -42.54 4.17 16.48
N GLU A 320 -41.53 3.34 16.74
CA GLU A 320 -41.69 1.93 17.11
C GLU A 320 -42.45 1.75 18.44
N ALA A 321 -42.21 2.64 19.42
CA ALA A 321 -42.95 2.63 20.68
C ALA A 321 -44.44 3.04 20.51
N GLN A 322 -44.74 3.92 19.56
CA GLN A 322 -46.13 4.30 19.23
C GLN A 322 -46.85 3.21 18.42
N GLU A 323 -46.14 2.50 17.54
CA GLU A 323 -46.69 1.36 16.80
C GLU A 323 -46.91 0.13 17.69
N ALA A 324 -46.09 -0.09 18.72
CA ALA A 324 -46.30 -1.17 19.69
C ALA A 324 -47.41 -0.92 20.72
N GLN A 325 -47.91 0.32 20.82
CA GLN A 325 -49.03 0.70 21.70
C GLN A 325 -50.40 0.71 21.00
N ASN A 326 -50.44 0.60 19.68
CA ASN A 326 -51.66 0.49 18.86
C ASN A 326 -51.93 -0.96 18.45
#